data_AF-A0A7W0WJ39-F1
#
_entry.id   AF-A0A7W0WJ39-F1
#
_cell.length_a   1.000
_cell.length_b   1.000
_cell.length_c   1.000
_cell.angle_alpha   90.00
_cell.angle_beta   90.00
_cell.angle_gamma   90.00
#
_symmetry.space_group_name_H-M   'P 1'
#
loop_
_entity.id
_entity.type
_entity.pdbx_description
1 polymer ?
#
loop_
_entity_poly.entity_id
_entity_poly.type
_entity_poly.pdbx_seq_one_letter_code
_entity_poly.pdbx_strand_id
1 'polypeptide(L)'
;MTPGSWSPSAPAGKLTRGDRLAGALLGQALGDALGFVVEAEPPVAAAAYVREFLQTDRAGERHRPSFPFGQYTDDTQLARELLLSVREAGGWSPSAFAGRVAALFQDGRDVGAGPGTRGAAERLLAGASWRESGAVAPYAGNGSAMRVAPLGVLFAEDAVGLRLAAGEQSRITHRDPRCAAGAVAV
;
A
#
# COMPACT_ATOMS: atom_id res chain seq x y z
N MET A 1 19.27 -7.03 -30.84
CA MET A 1 19.43 -7.52 -29.45
C MET A 1 18.29 -8.50 -29.21
N THR A 2 18.60 -9.78 -29.06
CA THR A 2 17.60 -10.81 -28.72
C THR A 2 17.13 -10.61 -27.28
N PRO A 3 15.82 -10.70 -26.98
CA PRO A 3 15.35 -10.70 -25.60
C PRO A 3 16.03 -11.85 -24.86
N GLY A 4 16.72 -11.54 -23.76
CA GLY A 4 17.34 -12.57 -22.93
C GLY A 4 16.26 -13.51 -22.44
N SER A 5 16.35 -14.78 -22.83
CA SER A 5 15.46 -15.82 -22.32
C SER A 5 15.67 -15.95 -20.81
N TRP A 6 14.71 -15.45 -20.04
CA TRP A 6 14.67 -15.73 -18.60
C TRP A 6 14.44 -17.22 -18.41
N SER A 7 15.49 -17.94 -18.01
CA SER A 7 15.40 -19.33 -17.58
C SER A 7 15.31 -19.33 -16.06
N PRO A 8 14.19 -19.76 -15.45
CA PRO A 8 14.13 -19.91 -14.01
C PRO A 8 15.13 -21.00 -13.60
N SER A 9 16.19 -20.61 -12.90
CA SER A 9 17.10 -21.57 -12.27
C SER A 9 16.38 -22.36 -11.16
N ALA A 10 16.86 -23.59 -10.93
CA ALA A 10 16.45 -24.64 -9.98
C ALA A 10 15.83 -24.17 -8.64
N PRO A 11 15.02 -25.02 -7.95
CA PRO A 11 14.01 -24.59 -6.99
C PRO A 11 14.65 -23.75 -5.89
N ALA A 12 14.22 -22.49 -5.79
CA ALA A 12 14.64 -21.61 -4.72
C ALA A 12 14.44 -22.35 -3.39
N GLY A 13 15.49 -22.40 -2.55
CA GLY A 13 15.34 -22.81 -1.16
C GLY A 13 14.18 -22.05 -0.50
N LYS A 14 13.67 -22.53 0.64
CA LYS A 14 12.55 -21.85 1.33
C LYS A 14 12.85 -20.36 1.47
N LEU A 15 12.01 -19.51 0.87
CA LEU A 15 12.13 -18.05 0.95
C LEU A 15 12.25 -17.61 2.40
N THR A 16 13.28 -16.81 2.69
CA THR A 16 13.46 -16.21 4.01
C THR A 16 12.33 -15.22 4.31
N ARG A 17 12.21 -14.80 5.57
CA ARG A 17 11.27 -13.72 5.92
C ARG A 17 11.57 -12.43 5.16
N GLY A 18 12.86 -12.12 4.96
CA GLY A 18 13.31 -10.97 4.18
C GLY A 18 12.85 -11.04 2.73
N ASP A 19 13.02 -12.20 2.08
CA ASP A 19 12.59 -12.40 0.69
C ASP A 19 11.07 -12.23 0.55
N ARG A 20 10.29 -12.76 1.51
CA ARG A 20 8.83 -12.62 1.51
C ARG A 20 8.40 -11.17 1.71
N LEU A 21 9.08 -10.44 2.60
CA LEU A 21 8.77 -9.03 2.86
C LEU A 21 9.11 -8.16 1.64
N ALA A 22 10.27 -8.40 1.02
CA ALA A 22 10.67 -7.74 -0.21
C ALA A 22 9.70 -8.06 -1.35
N GLY A 23 9.32 -9.33 -1.52
CA GLY A 23 8.36 -9.76 -2.52
C GLY A 23 6.98 -9.13 -2.33
N ALA A 24 6.48 -9.05 -1.09
CA ALA A 24 5.21 -8.38 -0.78
C ALA A 24 5.25 -6.89 -1.14
N LEU A 25 6.31 -6.17 -0.76
CA LEU A 25 6.42 -4.74 -1.04
C LEU A 25 6.67 -4.44 -2.53
N LEU A 26 7.57 -5.19 -3.18
CA LEU A 26 7.87 -5.02 -4.61
C LEU A 26 6.67 -5.42 -5.48
N GLY A 27 5.96 -6.50 -5.13
CA GLY A 27 4.75 -6.91 -5.82
C GLY A 27 3.64 -5.87 -5.69
N GLN A 28 3.45 -5.32 -4.49
CA GLN A 28 2.51 -4.21 -4.28
C GLN A 28 2.91 -2.98 -5.09
N ALA A 29 4.18 -2.55 -5.01
CA ALA A 29 4.67 -1.38 -5.74
C ALA A 29 4.54 -1.52 -7.26
N LEU A 30 4.79 -2.72 -7.79
CA LEU A 30 4.60 -3.02 -9.20
C LEU A 30 3.11 -2.93 -9.57
N GLY A 31 2.23 -3.57 -8.79
CA GLY A 31 0.79 -3.56 -9.04
C GLY A 31 0.20 -2.15 -8.99
N ASP A 32 0.59 -1.38 -7.98
CA ASP A 32 0.25 0.04 -7.81
C ASP A 32 0.72 0.86 -9.02
N ALA A 33 2.02 0.87 -9.33
CA ALA A 33 2.57 1.70 -10.40
C ALA A 33 1.99 1.35 -11.79
N LEU A 34 1.72 0.07 -12.06
CA LEU A 34 1.11 -0.36 -13.31
C LEU A 34 -0.39 -0.04 -13.35
N GLY A 35 -1.10 -0.20 -12.24
CA GLY A 35 -2.54 0.05 -12.12
C GLY A 35 -2.89 1.54 -12.15
N PHE A 36 -2.03 2.39 -11.58
CA PHE A 36 -2.23 3.84 -11.53
C PHE A 36 -2.46 4.47 -12.91
N VAL A 37 -1.81 3.93 -13.94
CA VAL A 37 -1.95 4.38 -15.34
C VAL A 37 -3.40 4.34 -15.83
N VAL A 38 -4.20 3.39 -15.34
CA VAL A 38 -5.60 3.17 -15.73
C VAL A 38 -6.57 3.35 -14.56
N GLU A 39 -6.15 4.08 -13.53
CA GLU A 39 -7.01 4.40 -12.40
C GLU A 39 -8.27 5.17 -12.87
N ALA A 40 -9.43 4.69 -12.43
CA ALA A 40 -10.78 5.16 -12.79
C ALA A 40 -11.18 4.96 -14.26
N GLU A 41 -10.39 4.24 -15.06
CA GLU A 41 -10.77 3.84 -16.41
C GLU A 41 -11.73 2.63 -16.41
N PRO A 42 -12.59 2.47 -17.43
CA PRO A 42 -13.45 1.31 -17.53
C PRO A 42 -12.64 0.03 -17.80
N PRO A 43 -13.15 -1.16 -17.42
CA PRO A 43 -12.43 -2.43 -17.60
C PRO A 43 -11.95 -2.69 -19.04
N VAL A 44 -12.68 -2.22 -20.04
CA VAL A 44 -12.29 -2.36 -21.45
C VAL A 44 -11.00 -1.60 -21.78
N ALA A 45 -10.83 -0.39 -21.24
CA ALA A 45 -9.64 0.43 -21.44
C ALA A 45 -8.44 -0.14 -20.66
N ALA A 46 -8.65 -0.59 -19.42
CA ALA A 46 -7.63 -1.29 -18.65
C ALA A 46 -7.15 -2.57 -19.36
N ALA A 47 -8.07 -3.35 -19.92
CA ALA A 47 -7.73 -4.55 -20.69
C ALA A 47 -6.98 -4.24 -21.99
N ALA A 48 -7.32 -3.14 -22.68
CA ALA A 48 -6.57 -2.67 -23.85
C ALA A 48 -5.14 -2.28 -23.47
N TYR A 49 -4.97 -1.51 -22.37
CA TYR A 49 -3.66 -1.14 -21.85
C TYR A 49 -2.77 -2.37 -21.57
N VAL A 50 -3.31 -3.41 -20.94
CA VAL A 50 -2.58 -4.65 -20.68
C VAL A 50 -2.11 -5.30 -21.99
N ARG A 51 -3.01 -5.46 -22.97
CA ARG A 51 -2.70 -6.15 -24.24
C ARG A 51 -1.73 -5.37 -25.13
N GLU A 52 -1.90 -4.05 -25.19
CA GLU A 52 -1.17 -3.20 -26.14
C GLU A 52 0.19 -2.74 -25.59
N PHE A 53 0.32 -2.60 -24.27
CA PHE A 53 1.53 -2.06 -23.62
C PHE A 53 2.21 -3.04 -22.65
N LEU A 54 1.49 -3.61 -21.67
CA LEU A 54 2.15 -4.40 -20.61
C LEU A 54 2.60 -5.80 -21.06
N GLN A 55 1.91 -6.41 -22.01
CA GLN A 55 2.26 -7.71 -22.58
C GLN A 55 3.14 -7.59 -23.84
N THR A 56 3.68 -6.40 -24.10
CA THR A 56 4.58 -6.11 -25.21
C THR A 56 5.83 -5.40 -24.67
N ASP A 57 6.82 -5.13 -25.53
CA ASP A 57 8.03 -4.37 -25.14
C ASP A 57 7.77 -2.85 -25.01
N ARG A 58 6.50 -2.45 -24.84
CA ARG A 58 6.05 -1.05 -24.88
C ARG A 58 5.54 -0.53 -23.54
N ALA A 59 5.73 -1.25 -22.44
CA ALA A 59 5.21 -0.86 -21.12
C ALA A 59 5.58 0.59 -20.74
N GLY A 60 6.82 1.00 -21.02
CA GLY A 60 7.31 2.36 -20.72
C GLY A 60 6.72 3.49 -21.58
N GLU A 61 5.98 3.17 -22.65
CA GLU A 61 5.39 4.17 -23.56
C GLU A 61 4.10 4.79 -23.01
N ARG A 62 3.49 4.18 -21.98
CA ARG A 62 2.24 4.65 -21.38
C ARG A 62 2.40 4.89 -19.88
N HIS A 63 2.06 6.09 -19.43
CA HIS A 63 2.11 6.52 -18.03
C HIS A 63 0.93 7.45 -17.70
N ARG A 64 0.67 7.66 -16.41
CA ARG A 64 -0.33 8.64 -15.95
C ARG A 64 0.15 10.06 -16.27
N PRO A 65 -0.69 10.95 -16.82
CA PRO A 65 -0.29 12.33 -17.07
C PRO A 65 0.35 12.99 -15.83
N SER A 66 1.42 13.74 -16.05
CA SER A 66 2.22 14.43 -15.01
C SER A 66 3.10 13.54 -14.12
N PHE A 67 3.16 12.22 -14.36
CA PHE A 67 4.01 11.31 -13.60
C PHE A 67 4.90 10.45 -14.52
N PRO A 68 6.15 10.17 -14.13
CA PRO A 68 6.99 9.26 -14.90
C PRO A 68 6.46 7.82 -14.86
N PHE A 69 6.83 7.02 -15.86
CA PHE A 69 6.57 5.57 -15.82
C PHE A 69 7.22 4.95 -14.58
N GLY A 70 6.46 4.08 -13.89
CA GLY A 70 6.90 3.45 -12.64
C GLY A 70 6.61 4.25 -11.36
N GLN A 71 5.98 5.41 -11.45
CA GLN A 71 5.48 6.12 -10.27
C GLN A 71 4.40 5.29 -9.55
N TYR A 72 4.64 4.94 -8.29
CA TYR A 72 3.65 4.36 -7.37
C TYR A 72 2.89 5.45 -6.60
N THR A 73 1.75 5.11 -6.00
CA THR A 73 0.84 6.04 -5.30
C THR A 73 0.84 5.84 -3.79
N ASP A 74 -0.20 6.35 -3.12
CA ASP A 74 -0.43 6.26 -1.69
C ASP A 74 -0.52 4.82 -1.19
N ASP A 75 -0.94 3.86 -2.01
CA ASP A 75 -0.92 2.42 -1.69
C ASP A 75 0.48 1.99 -1.21
N THR A 76 1.49 2.23 -2.04
CA THR A 76 2.90 1.90 -1.73
C THR A 76 3.53 2.87 -0.75
N GLN A 77 3.23 4.17 -0.85
CA GLN A 77 3.76 5.14 0.11
C GLN A 77 3.36 4.78 1.54
N LEU A 78 2.08 4.50 1.78
CA LEU A 78 1.58 4.19 3.11
C LEU A 78 2.04 2.81 3.61
N ALA A 79 2.19 1.81 2.73
CA ALA A 79 2.78 0.53 3.11
C ALA A 79 4.26 0.67 3.51
N ARG A 80 5.02 1.52 2.80
CA ARG A 80 6.39 1.86 3.16
C ARG A 80 6.44 2.59 4.50
N GLU A 81 5.58 3.59 4.72
CA GLU A 81 5.53 4.29 6.01
C GLU A 81 5.10 3.36 7.16
N LEU A 82 4.23 2.39 6.91
CA LEU A 82 3.84 1.35 7.87
C LEU A 82 5.04 0.46 8.26
N LEU A 83 5.85 0.03 7.29
CA LEU A 83 7.04 -0.75 7.56
C LEU A 83 8.11 0.03 8.33
N LEU A 84 8.31 1.29 7.95
CA LEU A 84 9.29 2.16 8.60
C LEU A 84 8.89 2.44 10.06
N SER A 85 7.60 2.61 10.36
CA SER A 85 7.14 2.80 11.74
C SER A 85 7.40 1.57 12.60
N VAL A 86 7.15 0.36 12.08
CA VAL A 86 7.44 -0.88 12.80
C VAL A 86 8.93 -1.04 13.07
N ARG A 87 9.77 -0.73 12.08
CA ARG A 87 11.23 -0.77 12.23
C ARG A 87 11.72 0.22 13.29
N GLU A 88 11.23 1.46 13.25
CA GLU A 88 11.65 2.54 14.16
C GLU A 88 11.20 2.28 15.60
N ALA A 89 10.01 1.72 15.80
CA ALA A 89 9.50 1.39 17.12
C ALA A 89 10.02 0.04 17.67
N GLY A 90 10.71 -0.77 16.87
CA GLY A 90 11.12 -2.13 17.24
C GLY A 90 9.94 -3.11 17.38
N GLY A 91 8.80 -2.79 16.77
CA GLY A 91 7.54 -3.53 16.92
C GLY A 91 6.33 -2.69 16.45
N TRP A 92 5.12 -3.25 16.57
CA TRP A 92 3.91 -2.50 16.19
C TRP A 92 3.63 -1.36 17.18
N SER A 93 3.48 -0.15 16.66
CA SER A 93 3.08 1.04 17.41
C SER A 93 2.14 1.90 16.56
N PRO A 94 0.84 1.95 16.90
CA PRO A 94 -0.13 2.77 16.17
C PRO A 94 0.25 4.26 16.15
N SER A 95 0.79 4.77 17.26
CA SER A 95 1.24 6.16 17.36
C SER A 95 2.43 6.44 16.45
N ALA A 96 3.38 5.51 16.32
CA ALA A 96 4.51 5.66 15.40
C ALA A 96 4.01 5.70 13.95
N PHE A 97 3.11 4.79 13.56
CA PHE A 97 2.54 4.81 12.22
C PHE A 97 1.75 6.09 11.93
N ALA A 98 0.91 6.53 12.88
CA ALA A 98 0.17 7.79 12.76
C ALA A 98 1.10 9.00 12.56
N GLY A 99 2.21 9.07 13.28
CA GLY A 99 3.23 10.11 13.09
C GLY A 99 3.83 10.10 11.68
N ARG A 100 4.09 8.91 11.12
CA ARG A 100 4.60 8.79 9.75
C ARG A 100 3.57 9.16 8.67
N VAL A 101 2.30 8.82 8.89
CA VAL A 101 1.20 9.30 8.04
C VAL A 101 1.14 10.83 8.08
N ALA A 102 1.13 11.44 9.27
CA ALA A 102 1.12 12.90 9.39
C ALA A 102 2.32 13.55 8.66
N ALA A 103 3.53 13.01 8.85
CA ALA A 103 4.74 13.52 8.20
C ALA A 103 4.70 13.42 6.67
N LEU A 104 4.19 12.31 6.12
CA LEU A 104 4.05 12.14 4.66
C LEU A 104 3.22 13.28 4.03
N PHE A 105 2.12 13.66 4.68
CA PHE A 105 1.22 14.71 4.20
C PHE A 105 1.73 16.11 4.53
N GLN A 106 2.37 16.31 5.69
CA GLN A 106 3.02 17.57 6.04
C GLN A 106 4.08 17.96 5.01
N ASP A 107 4.86 16.97 4.54
CA ASP A 107 5.90 17.18 3.53
C ASP A 107 5.33 17.35 2.10
N GLY A 108 4.02 17.20 1.92
CA GLY A 108 3.37 17.25 0.60
C GLY A 108 3.85 16.16 -0.36
N ARG A 109 4.29 15.01 0.16
CA ARG A 109 4.85 13.91 -0.62
C ARG A 109 3.80 12.91 -1.12
N ASP A 110 2.55 13.05 -0.69
CA ASP A 110 1.49 12.12 -1.05
C ASP A 110 1.15 12.17 -2.55
N VAL A 111 0.90 11.00 -3.16
CA VAL A 111 0.48 10.87 -4.56
C VAL A 111 -0.78 10.00 -4.58
N GLY A 112 -1.91 10.53 -5.06
CA GLY A 112 -3.14 9.74 -5.24
C GLY A 112 -4.00 9.57 -3.98
N ALA A 113 -3.59 10.10 -2.83
CA ALA A 113 -4.30 9.88 -1.57
C ALA A 113 -5.78 10.30 -1.58
N GLY A 114 -6.65 9.32 -1.31
CA GLY A 114 -8.09 9.53 -1.20
C GLY A 114 -8.52 10.39 0.01
N PRO A 115 -9.76 10.91 0.01
CA PRO A 115 -10.23 11.88 1.00
C PRO A 115 -10.25 11.35 2.43
N GLY A 116 -10.49 10.05 2.63
CA GLY A 116 -10.45 9.44 3.97
C GLY A 116 -9.07 9.48 4.60
N THR A 117 -8.03 9.13 3.82
CA THR A 117 -6.63 9.20 4.26
C THR A 117 -6.18 10.64 4.44
N ARG A 118 -6.44 11.53 3.47
CA ARG A 118 -6.05 12.95 3.57
C ARG A 118 -6.68 13.62 4.78
N GLY A 119 -7.99 13.47 4.97
CA GLY A 119 -8.68 14.05 6.13
C GLY A 119 -8.20 13.46 7.46
N ALA A 120 -7.76 12.21 7.48
CA ALA A 120 -7.16 11.62 8.68
C ALA A 120 -5.79 12.21 8.99
N ALA A 121 -4.95 12.40 7.97
CA ALA A 121 -3.65 13.07 8.12
C ALA A 121 -3.81 14.51 8.62
N GLU A 122 -4.77 15.27 8.07
CA GLU A 122 -5.11 16.63 8.54
C GLU A 122 -5.51 16.63 10.02
N ARG A 123 -6.35 15.69 10.46
CA ARG A 123 -6.73 15.55 11.88
C ARG A 123 -5.53 15.21 12.76
N LEU A 124 -4.63 14.33 12.30
CA LEU A 124 -3.39 14.02 13.03
C LEU A 124 -2.49 15.24 13.16
N LEU A 125 -2.34 16.04 12.10
CA LEU A 125 -1.57 17.29 12.11
C LEU A 125 -2.19 18.34 13.03
N ALA A 126 -3.52 18.33 13.18
CA ALA A 126 -4.25 19.15 14.15
C ALA A 126 -4.17 18.63 15.60
N GLY A 127 -3.45 17.53 15.86
CA GLY A 127 -3.24 16.97 17.21
C GLY A 127 -4.30 15.96 17.66
N ALA A 128 -5.18 15.50 16.76
CA ALA A 128 -6.14 14.46 17.11
C ALA A 128 -5.43 13.14 17.46
N SER A 129 -6.02 12.38 18.40
CA SER A 129 -5.56 11.02 18.69
C SER A 129 -5.71 10.13 17.46
N TRP A 130 -4.72 9.24 17.25
CA TRP A 130 -4.78 8.22 16.20
C TRP A 130 -6.04 7.33 16.30
N ARG A 131 -6.62 7.23 17.50
CA ARG A 131 -7.87 6.48 17.75
C ARG A 131 -9.11 7.15 17.15
N GLU A 132 -9.02 8.43 16.84
CA GLU A 132 -10.15 9.29 16.45
C GLU A 132 -9.96 9.91 15.06
N SER A 133 -8.73 9.89 14.53
CA SER A 133 -8.36 10.51 13.25
C SER A 133 -8.97 9.84 12.03
N GLY A 134 -9.36 8.56 12.05
CA GLY A 134 -9.87 7.91 10.85
C GLY A 134 -11.26 8.38 10.42
N ALA A 135 -11.55 8.30 9.11
CA ALA A 135 -12.87 8.59 8.56
C ALA A 135 -13.92 7.62 9.13
N VAL A 136 -15.08 8.14 9.56
CA VAL A 136 -16.13 7.35 10.22
C VAL A 136 -17.07 6.70 9.21
N ALA A 137 -17.83 5.70 9.66
CA ALA A 137 -18.88 5.08 8.86
C ALA A 137 -19.86 6.15 8.31
N PRO A 138 -20.39 5.98 7.09
CA PRO A 138 -20.30 4.78 6.24
C PRO A 138 -19.08 4.75 5.28
N TYR A 139 -17.99 5.48 5.58
CA TYR A 139 -16.81 5.55 4.70
C TYR A 139 -16.01 4.23 4.67
N ALA A 140 -16.26 3.40 3.65
CA ALA A 140 -15.68 2.07 3.51
C ALA A 140 -14.67 1.93 2.35
N GLY A 141 -13.75 2.89 2.23
CA GLY A 141 -12.66 2.84 1.23
C GLY A 141 -11.65 1.72 1.51
N ASN A 142 -10.88 1.34 0.49
CA ASN A 142 -9.84 0.31 0.57
C ASN A 142 -8.52 0.78 1.21
N GLY A 143 -8.42 2.06 1.61
CA GLY A 143 -7.16 2.69 2.02
C GLY A 143 -6.46 2.03 3.22
N SER A 144 -7.19 1.28 4.04
CA SER A 144 -6.62 0.44 5.10
C SER A 144 -6.06 -0.89 4.58
N ALA A 145 -6.73 -1.52 3.61
CA ALA A 145 -6.41 -2.84 3.09
C ALA A 145 -5.25 -2.79 2.09
N MET A 146 -5.18 -1.75 1.26
CA MET A 146 -4.17 -1.63 0.21
C MET A 146 -2.71 -1.53 0.71
N ARG A 147 -2.52 -1.29 2.02
CA ARG A 147 -1.19 -1.08 2.63
C ARG A 147 -0.79 -2.11 3.68
N VAL A 148 -1.68 -3.07 4.00
CA VAL A 148 -1.55 -3.92 5.20
C VAL A 148 -0.63 -5.14 5.00
N ALA A 149 -0.40 -5.54 3.75
CA ALA A 149 0.31 -6.77 3.38
C ALA A 149 1.63 -7.00 4.15
N PRO A 150 2.48 -5.97 4.40
CA PRO A 150 3.71 -6.18 5.16
C PRO A 150 3.48 -6.69 6.60
N LEU A 151 2.37 -6.35 7.25
CA LEU A 151 2.04 -6.88 8.57
C LEU A 151 1.77 -8.39 8.53
N GLY A 152 1.16 -8.90 7.47
CA GLY A 152 0.94 -10.34 7.29
C GLY A 152 2.26 -11.13 7.31
N VAL A 153 3.33 -10.58 6.74
CA VAL A 153 4.66 -11.19 6.77
C VAL A 153 5.34 -11.01 8.16
N LEU A 154 5.19 -9.84 8.77
CA LEU A 154 5.79 -9.50 10.08
C LEU A 154 5.11 -10.17 11.28
N PHE A 155 3.87 -10.61 11.13
CA PHE A 155 3.09 -11.29 12.17
C PHE A 155 2.61 -12.69 11.71
N ALA A 156 3.28 -13.30 10.73
CA ALA A 156 2.90 -14.59 10.15
C ALA A 156 2.67 -15.71 11.19
N GLU A 157 3.43 -15.69 12.30
CA GLU A 157 3.33 -16.68 13.39
C GLU A 157 2.52 -16.16 14.59
N ASP A 158 1.95 -14.96 14.52
CA ASP A 158 1.17 -14.32 15.58
C ASP A 158 -0.15 -13.77 15.02
N ALA A 159 -1.12 -14.66 14.85
CA ALA A 159 -2.42 -14.30 14.31
C ALA A 159 -3.21 -13.31 15.18
N VAL A 160 -2.96 -13.28 16.50
CA VAL A 160 -3.62 -12.33 17.41
C VAL A 160 -3.03 -10.94 17.23
N GLY A 161 -1.70 -10.83 17.24
CA GLY A 161 -0.98 -9.59 16.96
C GLY A 161 -1.27 -9.05 15.57
N LEU A 162 -1.36 -9.92 14.55
CA LEU A 162 -1.74 -9.53 13.19
C LEU A 162 -3.11 -8.85 13.16
N ARG A 163 -4.14 -9.47 13.77
CA ARG A 163 -5.49 -8.90 13.80
C ARG A 163 -5.54 -7.57 14.55
N LEU A 164 -4.81 -7.47 15.67
CA LEU A 164 -4.67 -6.22 16.43
C LEU A 164 -4.03 -5.12 15.57
N ALA A 165 -2.87 -5.39 14.99
CA ALA A 165 -2.13 -4.42 14.18
C ALA A 165 -2.90 -4.00 12.92
N ALA A 166 -3.52 -4.95 12.21
CA ALA A 166 -4.35 -4.68 11.04
C ALA A 166 -5.59 -3.82 11.37
N GLY A 167 -6.23 -4.08 12.51
CA GLY A 167 -7.36 -3.28 12.99
C GLY A 167 -6.96 -1.88 13.44
N GLU A 168 -5.87 -1.76 14.20
CA GLU A 168 -5.38 -0.48 14.69
C GLU A 168 -4.84 0.41 13.56
N GLN A 169 -4.06 -0.15 12.61
CA GLN A 169 -3.58 0.62 11.46
C GLN A 169 -4.74 1.11 10.59
N SER A 170 -5.81 0.32 10.47
CA SER A 170 -7.01 0.72 9.76
C SER A 170 -7.63 1.93 10.44
N ARG A 171 -7.86 1.84 11.75
CA ARG A 171 -8.51 2.88 12.58
C ARG A 171 -7.89 4.27 12.44
N ILE A 172 -6.59 4.35 12.21
CA ILE A 172 -5.85 5.62 12.06
C ILE A 172 -6.39 6.45 10.90
N THR A 173 -6.78 5.82 9.78
CA THR A 173 -7.33 6.54 8.62
C THR A 173 -8.76 6.16 8.26
N HIS A 174 -9.23 4.99 8.67
CA HIS A 174 -10.56 4.45 8.40
C HIS A 174 -11.13 3.77 9.64
N ARG A 175 -12.22 4.32 10.18
CA ARG A 175 -12.92 3.80 11.37
C ARG A 175 -14.16 2.99 11.04
N ASP A 176 -14.54 2.88 9.76
CA ASP A 176 -15.61 1.97 9.36
C ASP A 176 -15.18 0.52 9.60
N PRO A 177 -15.99 -0.32 10.29
CA PRO A 177 -15.64 -1.71 10.58
C PRO A 177 -15.32 -2.54 9.33
N ARG A 178 -15.90 -2.21 8.17
CA ARG A 178 -15.64 -2.90 6.91
C ARG A 178 -14.19 -2.69 6.43
N CYS A 179 -13.62 -1.51 6.68
CA CYS A 179 -12.22 -1.22 6.37
C CYS A 179 -11.26 -2.05 7.24
N ALA A 180 -11.57 -2.21 8.53
CA ALA A 180 -10.78 -3.06 9.42
C ALA A 180 -10.91 -4.54 9.04
N ALA A 181 -12.12 -5.00 8.71
CA ALA A 181 -12.34 -6.37 8.23
C ALA A 181 -11.57 -6.64 6.92
N GLY A 182 -11.61 -5.71 5.96
CA GLY A 182 -10.84 -5.82 4.72
C GLY A 182 -9.33 -5.88 4.96
N ALA A 183 -8.82 -5.06 5.88
CA ALA A 183 -7.40 -5.09 6.25
C ALA A 183 -6.97 -6.37 6.99
N VAL A 184 -7.88 -7.03 7.71
CA VAL A 184 -7.60 -8.33 8.35
C VAL A 184 -7.62 -9.48 7.33
N ALA A 185 -8.37 -9.34 6.24
CA ALA A 185 -8.53 -10.38 5.23
C ALA A 185 -7.38 -10.44 4.21
N VAL A 186 -6.70 -9.30 3.97
CA VAL A 186 -5.52 -9.17 3.10
C VAL A 186 -4.25 -9.58 3.86
#